data_AF-A0A6G0LCJ3-F1
#
_entry.id   AF-A0A6G0LCJ3-F1
#
_cell.length_a   1.000
_cell.length_b   1.000
_cell.length_c   1.000
_cell.angle_alpha   90.00
_cell.angle_beta   90.00
_cell.angle_gamma   90.00
#
_symmetry.space_group_name_H-M   'P 1'
#
loop_
_entity.id
_entity.type
_entity.pdbx_description
1 polymer ?
#
loop_
_entity_poly.entity_id
_entity_poly.type
_entity_poly.pdbx_seq_one_letter_code
_entity_poly.pdbx_strand_id
1 'polypeptide(L)'
;MTEEITFTKVKQNGTTVKKKVPVFRQGTCKDWLQWILRLQEYPAFMQYGYESEDQLAFVEDIQLLLFDEDLHFFNDFVREEAQLRPDVAIAGLRHLTTRHCPAGTRGLLMDELTQLKKKRGDTVRQYSSSFRMLLRMIPFLEHGENEAVAEADAVRMYRLGMLVDWQVEVNRISHIWDLASIETQFELIERNERDEAILRNNRPKRNGP
;
A
#
# COMPACT_ATOMS: atom_id res chain seq x y z
N MET A 1 -1.37 -20.48 0.03
CA MET A 1 0.03 -20.06 0.11
C MET A 1 0.29 -19.14 -1.06
N THR A 2 0.78 -17.92 -0.81
CA THR A 2 1.21 -17.03 -1.90
C THR A 2 2.50 -17.61 -2.46
N GLU A 3 2.53 -17.91 -3.75
CA GLU A 3 3.74 -18.37 -4.43
C GLU A 3 4.73 -17.21 -4.55
N GLU A 4 6.00 -17.46 -4.24
CA GLU A 4 7.03 -16.44 -4.15
C GLU A 4 8.30 -16.92 -4.85
N ILE A 5 8.97 -16.01 -5.56
CA ILE A 5 10.29 -16.23 -6.13
C ILE A 5 11.33 -15.58 -5.23
N THR A 6 12.44 -16.28 -5.01
CA THR A 6 13.56 -15.78 -4.21
C THR A 6 14.65 -15.26 -5.13
N PHE A 7 14.77 -13.94 -5.21
CA PHE A 7 15.87 -13.28 -5.91
C PHE A 7 17.06 -13.15 -4.97
N THR A 8 18.24 -13.45 -5.49
CA THR A 8 19.49 -13.42 -4.75
C THR A 8 20.42 -12.39 -5.37
N LYS A 9 20.97 -11.52 -4.53
CA LYS A 9 21.94 -10.51 -4.94
C LYS A 9 23.20 -10.59 -4.09
N VAL A 10 24.36 -10.52 -4.72
CA VAL A 10 25.65 -10.36 -4.04
C VAL A 10 26.00 -8.87 -4.01
N LYS A 11 26.20 -8.32 -2.82
CA LYS A 11 26.62 -6.92 -2.62
C LYS A 11 28.12 -6.77 -2.95
N GLN A 12 28.54 -5.53 -3.20
CA GLN A 12 29.96 -5.20 -3.46
C GLN A 12 30.91 -5.67 -2.34
N ASN A 13 30.44 -5.75 -1.10
CA ASN A 13 31.21 -6.26 0.04
C ASN A 13 31.20 -7.81 0.15
N GLY A 14 30.73 -8.52 -0.88
CA GLY A 14 30.62 -9.98 -0.92
C GLY A 14 29.42 -10.56 -0.15
N THR A 15 28.62 -9.73 0.53
CA THR A 15 27.44 -10.21 1.27
C THR A 15 26.33 -10.63 0.32
N THR A 16 25.82 -11.85 0.47
CA THR A 16 24.64 -12.30 -0.27
C THR A 16 23.36 -11.91 0.47
N VAL A 17 22.46 -11.21 -0.21
CA VAL A 17 21.11 -10.88 0.28
C VAL A 17 20.06 -11.56 -0.58
N LYS A 18 18.94 -11.91 0.05
CA LYS A 18 17.81 -12.56 -0.63
C LYS A 18 16.55 -11.75 -0.41
N LYS A 19 15.73 -11.60 -1.46
CA LYS A 19 14.40 -11.00 -1.37
C LYS A 19 13.38 -11.96 -1.97
N LYS A 20 12.35 -12.24 -1.18
CA LYS A 20 11.19 -12.98 -1.65
C LYS A 20 10.22 -11.99 -2.25
N VAL A 21 9.76 -12.27 -3.46
CA VAL A 21 8.80 -11.43 -4.18
C VAL A 21 7.63 -12.33 -4.58
N PRO A 22 6.39 -11.96 -4.25
CA PRO A 22 5.23 -12.74 -4.65
C PRO A 22 5.07 -12.68 -6.17
N VAL A 23 4.64 -13.78 -6.77
CA VAL A 23 4.21 -13.78 -8.18
C VAL A 23 2.81 -13.22 -8.31
N PHE A 24 2.46 -12.74 -9.51
CA PHE A 24 1.08 -12.44 -9.88
C PHE A 24 0.60 -13.42 -10.95
N ARG A 25 -0.49 -14.13 -10.66
CA ARG A 25 -1.11 -15.08 -11.61
C ARG A 25 -2.47 -14.59 -12.08
N GLN A 26 -3.33 -14.29 -11.12
CA GLN A 26 -4.69 -13.82 -11.34
C GLN A 26 -5.19 -13.13 -10.08
N GLY A 27 -6.13 -12.21 -10.23
CA GLY A 27 -6.73 -11.50 -9.12
C GLY A 27 -7.62 -10.37 -9.58
N THR A 28 -8.17 -9.66 -8.60
CA THR A 28 -8.88 -8.41 -8.84
C THR A 28 -7.89 -7.28 -9.14
N CYS A 29 -8.39 -6.14 -9.66
CA CYS A 29 -7.58 -4.91 -9.77
C CYS A 29 -6.87 -4.57 -8.44
N LYS A 30 -7.55 -4.78 -7.31
CA LYS A 30 -6.96 -4.51 -5.99
C LYS A 30 -5.80 -5.46 -5.67
N ASP A 31 -5.91 -6.73 -6.03
CA ASP A 31 -4.81 -7.71 -5.87
C ASP A 31 -3.62 -7.32 -6.74
N TRP A 32 -3.87 -6.85 -7.96
CA TRP A 32 -2.85 -6.31 -8.87
C TRP A 32 -2.15 -5.08 -8.26
N LEU A 33 -2.90 -4.09 -7.79
CA LEU A 33 -2.33 -2.88 -7.16
C LEU A 33 -1.56 -3.21 -5.87
N GLN A 34 -2.02 -4.17 -5.08
CA GLN A 34 -1.28 -4.67 -3.92
C GLN A 34 0.03 -5.36 -4.31
N TRP A 35 0.03 -6.09 -5.42
CA TRP A 35 1.22 -6.75 -5.93
C TRP A 35 2.25 -5.70 -6.43
N ILE A 36 1.82 -4.72 -7.23
CA ILE A 36 2.66 -3.59 -7.66
C ILE A 36 3.23 -2.83 -6.47
N LEU A 37 2.40 -2.57 -5.44
CA LEU A 37 2.87 -1.90 -4.22
C LEU A 37 4.00 -2.67 -3.52
N ARG A 38 3.98 -4.00 -3.51
CA ARG A 38 5.08 -4.79 -2.94
C ARG A 38 6.32 -4.76 -3.84
N LEU A 39 6.09 -4.70 -5.15
CA LEU A 39 7.13 -4.66 -6.16
C LEU A 39 7.87 -3.30 -6.21
N GLN A 40 7.26 -2.20 -5.77
CA GLN A 40 7.86 -0.85 -5.90
C GLN A 40 9.25 -0.72 -5.25
N GLU A 41 9.51 -1.47 -4.17
CA GLU A 41 10.79 -1.46 -3.46
C GLU A 41 11.78 -2.49 -4.02
N TYR A 42 11.37 -3.28 -5.01
CA TYR A 42 12.19 -4.32 -5.61
C TYR A 42 13.37 -3.75 -6.41
N PRO A 43 13.18 -2.79 -7.35
CA PRO A 43 14.29 -2.28 -8.14
C PRO A 43 15.34 -1.59 -7.28
N ALA A 44 14.91 -0.83 -6.27
CA ALA A 44 15.80 -0.18 -5.31
C ALA A 44 16.60 -1.20 -4.47
N PHE A 45 15.98 -2.32 -4.08
CA PHE A 45 16.67 -3.40 -3.38
C PHE A 45 17.71 -4.09 -4.27
N MET A 46 17.34 -4.37 -5.52
CA MET A 46 18.25 -4.96 -6.52
C MET A 46 19.26 -3.95 -7.06
N GLN A 47 19.09 -2.66 -6.76
CA GLN A 47 19.90 -1.52 -7.24
C GLN A 47 20.03 -1.49 -8.77
N TYR A 48 18.94 -1.74 -9.48
CA TYR A 48 18.93 -1.47 -10.92
C TYR A 48 19.15 0.01 -11.16
N GLY A 49 20.20 0.35 -11.90
CA GLY A 49 20.47 1.67 -12.41
C GLY A 49 19.65 1.99 -13.66
N TYR A 50 19.98 3.10 -14.31
CA TYR A 50 19.35 3.53 -15.56
C TYR A 50 20.06 2.99 -16.81
N GLU A 51 21.12 2.21 -16.63
CA GLU A 51 21.88 1.60 -17.72
C GLU A 51 21.05 0.50 -18.38
N SER A 52 21.23 0.32 -19.70
CA SER A 52 20.43 -0.63 -20.47
C SER A 52 20.53 -2.06 -19.95
N GLU A 53 21.70 -2.48 -19.47
CA GLU A 53 21.90 -3.82 -18.89
C GLU A 53 21.07 -4.02 -17.62
N ASP A 54 21.05 -3.02 -16.72
CA ASP A 54 20.25 -3.05 -15.50
C ASP A 54 18.75 -3.07 -15.82
N GLN A 55 18.33 -2.34 -16.85
CA GLN A 55 16.93 -2.31 -17.28
C GLN A 55 16.49 -3.63 -17.91
N LEU A 56 17.35 -4.29 -18.69
CA LEU A 56 17.09 -5.62 -19.22
C LEU A 56 17.06 -6.68 -18.11
N ALA A 57 17.99 -6.63 -17.16
CA ALA A 57 17.95 -7.51 -15.99
C ALA A 57 16.68 -7.31 -15.17
N PHE A 58 16.19 -6.07 -15.07
CA PHE A 58 14.92 -5.81 -14.41
C PHE A 58 13.73 -6.38 -15.19
N VAL A 59 13.72 -6.29 -16.53
CA VAL A 59 12.72 -6.95 -17.39
C VAL A 59 12.69 -8.46 -17.13
N GLU A 60 13.85 -9.12 -17.12
CA GLU A 60 13.95 -10.58 -16.88
C GLU A 60 13.35 -10.97 -15.53
N ASP A 61 13.62 -10.18 -14.49
CA ASP A 61 13.05 -10.44 -13.17
C ASP A 61 11.53 -10.22 -13.11
N ILE A 62 10.99 -9.24 -13.85
CA ILE A 62 9.54 -9.07 -13.98
C ILE A 62 8.90 -10.23 -14.74
N GLN A 63 9.54 -10.74 -15.80
CA GLN A 63 9.05 -11.89 -16.55
C GLN A 63 8.89 -13.14 -15.68
N LEU A 64 9.79 -13.34 -14.71
CA LEU A 64 9.68 -14.45 -13.76
C LEU A 64 8.46 -14.32 -12.83
N LEU A 65 7.98 -13.10 -12.59
CA LEU A 65 6.88 -12.83 -11.67
C LEU A 65 5.49 -12.82 -12.34
N LEU A 66 5.45 -12.80 -13.67
CA LEU A 66 4.24 -12.77 -14.48
C LEU A 66 4.00 -14.13 -15.14
N PHE A 67 2.73 -14.44 -15.41
CA PHE A 67 2.32 -15.72 -16.00
C PHE A 67 1.30 -15.52 -17.11
N ASP A 68 1.14 -16.55 -17.94
CA ASP A 68 0.09 -16.68 -18.95
C ASP A 68 -0.06 -15.41 -19.82
N GLU A 69 -1.28 -14.87 -19.95
CA GLU A 69 -1.56 -13.69 -20.78
C GLU A 69 -0.76 -12.46 -20.33
N ASP A 70 -0.60 -12.22 -19.03
CA ASP A 70 0.13 -11.05 -18.52
C ASP A 70 1.61 -11.09 -18.94
N LEU A 71 2.24 -12.28 -18.89
CA LEU A 71 3.60 -12.47 -19.39
C LEU A 71 3.69 -12.24 -20.90
N HIS A 72 2.71 -12.73 -21.67
CA HIS A 72 2.67 -12.52 -23.12
C HIS A 72 2.55 -11.03 -23.48
N PHE A 73 1.59 -10.31 -22.88
CA PHE A 73 1.43 -8.88 -23.11
C PHE A 73 2.66 -8.07 -22.69
N PHE A 74 3.28 -8.42 -21.56
CA PHE A 74 4.52 -7.76 -21.13
C PHE A 74 5.65 -7.96 -22.14
N ASN A 75 5.85 -9.18 -22.63
CA ASN A 75 6.91 -9.50 -23.57
C ASN A 75 6.70 -8.83 -24.93
N ASP A 76 5.46 -8.77 -25.41
CA ASP A 76 5.12 -8.06 -26.64
C ASP A 76 5.42 -6.56 -26.50
N PHE A 77 5.02 -5.94 -25.39
CA PHE A 77 5.33 -4.55 -25.09
C PHE A 77 6.84 -4.30 -25.05
N VAL A 78 7.60 -5.11 -24.31
CA VAL A 78 9.06 -4.97 -24.19
C VAL A 78 9.73 -5.11 -25.56
N ARG A 79 9.32 -6.07 -26.39
CA ARG A 79 9.87 -6.28 -27.73
C ARG A 79 9.70 -5.04 -28.61
N GLU A 80 8.57 -4.35 -28.48
CA GLU A 80 8.24 -3.17 -29.28
C GLU A 80 8.94 -1.90 -28.77
N GLU A 81 9.05 -1.74 -27.44
CA GLU A 81 9.42 -0.46 -26.82
C GLU A 81 10.86 -0.41 -26.25
N ALA A 82 11.56 -1.55 -26.09
CA ALA A 82 12.86 -1.59 -25.40
C ALA A 82 13.95 -0.73 -26.04
N GLN A 83 13.88 -0.48 -27.35
CA GLN A 83 14.85 0.41 -28.03
C GLN A 83 14.53 1.89 -27.86
N LEU A 84 13.28 2.22 -27.54
CA LEU A 84 12.77 3.59 -27.47
C LEU A 84 12.71 4.11 -26.04
N ARG A 85 12.59 3.20 -25.06
CA ARG A 85 12.34 3.53 -23.65
C ARG A 85 13.40 2.94 -22.73
N PRO A 86 14.14 3.78 -21.99
CA PRO A 86 15.04 3.29 -20.95
C PRO A 86 14.27 2.71 -19.75
N ASP A 87 13.01 3.11 -19.53
CA ASP A 87 12.15 2.65 -18.42
C ASP A 87 11.20 1.51 -18.83
N VAL A 88 11.57 0.70 -19.83
CA VAL A 88 10.66 -0.24 -20.51
C VAL A 88 9.93 -1.20 -19.55
N ALA A 89 10.60 -1.69 -18.50
CA ALA A 89 9.96 -2.57 -17.51
C ALA A 89 8.85 -1.86 -16.73
N ILE A 90 9.09 -0.63 -16.29
CA ILE A 90 8.08 0.19 -15.59
C ILE A 90 6.94 0.54 -16.54
N ALA A 91 7.26 0.93 -17.78
CA ALA A 91 6.27 1.24 -18.79
C ALA A 91 5.38 0.01 -19.13
N GLY A 92 5.98 -1.18 -19.21
CA GLY A 92 5.24 -2.43 -19.41
C GLY A 92 4.32 -2.78 -18.25
N LEU A 93 4.77 -2.59 -17.00
CA LEU A 93 3.92 -2.77 -15.81
C LEU A 93 2.75 -1.76 -15.77
N ARG A 94 2.98 -0.52 -16.20
CA ARG A 94 1.91 0.48 -16.33
C ARG A 94 0.92 0.08 -17.43
N HIS A 95 1.42 -0.45 -18.56
CA HIS A 95 0.57 -0.99 -19.61
C HIS A 95 -0.32 -2.13 -19.10
N LEU A 96 0.23 -3.09 -18.37
CA LEU A 96 -0.57 -4.14 -17.71
C LEU A 96 -1.56 -3.57 -16.69
N THR A 97 -1.20 -2.50 -15.98
CA THR A 97 -2.13 -1.84 -15.05
C THR A 97 -3.37 -1.30 -15.75
N THR A 98 -3.26 -0.78 -16.98
CA THR A 98 -4.45 -0.35 -17.75
C THR A 98 -5.44 -1.49 -18.01
N ARG A 99 -4.94 -2.73 -18.15
CA ARG A 99 -5.75 -3.93 -18.37
C ARG A 99 -6.42 -4.41 -17.09
N HIS A 100 -5.67 -4.43 -15.98
CA HIS A 100 -6.18 -4.90 -14.68
C HIS A 100 -7.10 -3.89 -14.00
N CYS A 101 -6.84 -2.61 -14.19
CA CYS A 101 -7.53 -1.51 -13.52
C CYS A 101 -8.11 -0.53 -14.55
N PRO A 102 -9.31 -0.84 -15.09
CA PRO A 102 -9.97 -0.01 -16.08
C PRO A 102 -10.40 1.35 -15.50
N ALA A 103 -10.75 2.29 -16.38
CA ALA A 103 -11.32 3.57 -15.98
C ALA A 103 -12.53 3.40 -15.03
N GLY A 104 -12.62 4.26 -14.02
CA GLY A 104 -13.56 4.16 -12.90
C GLY A 104 -12.97 3.51 -11.65
N THR A 105 -11.77 2.92 -11.72
CA THR A 105 -11.12 2.26 -10.57
C THR A 105 -10.87 3.23 -9.43
N ARG A 106 -10.48 4.48 -9.72
CA ARG A 106 -10.33 5.52 -8.68
C ARG A 106 -11.60 5.69 -7.86
N GLY A 107 -12.76 5.73 -8.50
CA GLY A 107 -14.04 5.88 -7.80
C GLY A 107 -14.24 4.78 -6.76
N LEU A 108 -13.97 3.53 -7.13
CA LEU A 108 -14.07 2.38 -6.23
C LEU A 108 -13.12 2.48 -5.04
N LEU A 109 -11.87 2.91 -5.26
CA LEU A 109 -10.90 3.11 -4.17
C LEU A 109 -11.31 4.27 -3.24
N MET A 110 -11.84 5.35 -3.79
CA MET A 110 -12.33 6.51 -3.02
C MET A 110 -13.57 6.17 -2.20
N ASP A 111 -14.48 5.37 -2.75
CA ASP A 111 -15.63 4.84 -2.02
C ASP A 111 -15.18 3.93 -0.87
N GLU A 112 -14.20 3.06 -1.12
CA GLU A 112 -13.64 2.19 -0.08
C GLU A 112 -12.97 3.02 1.04
N LEU A 113 -12.16 4.03 0.69
CA LEU A 113 -11.55 4.94 1.65
C LEU A 113 -12.59 5.66 2.52
N THR A 114 -13.71 6.08 1.92
CA THR A 114 -14.79 6.78 2.62
C THR A 114 -15.57 5.85 3.56
N GLN A 115 -15.77 4.61 3.14
CA GLN A 115 -16.53 3.60 3.89
C GLN A 115 -15.68 2.84 4.92
N LEU A 116 -14.35 2.91 4.83
CA LEU A 116 -13.45 2.23 5.75
C LEU A 116 -13.68 2.72 7.19
N LYS A 117 -14.05 1.80 8.07
CA LYS A 117 -14.21 2.05 9.51
C LYS A 117 -13.23 1.19 10.30
N LYS A 118 -12.72 1.72 11.41
CA LYS A 118 -12.02 0.92 12.43
C LYS A 118 -13.02 -0.07 13.03
N LYS A 119 -12.78 -1.37 12.87
CA LYS A 119 -13.69 -2.40 13.39
C LYS A 119 -13.49 -2.58 14.90
N ARG A 120 -14.50 -3.14 15.55
CA ARG A 120 -14.41 -3.52 16.96
C ARG A 120 -13.37 -4.63 17.11
N GLY A 121 -12.30 -4.37 17.85
CA GLY A 121 -11.18 -5.29 18.06
C GLY A 121 -9.92 -4.93 17.27
N ASP A 122 -10.03 -4.13 16.20
CA ASP A 122 -8.87 -3.60 15.51
C ASP A 122 -8.21 -2.50 16.35
N THR A 123 -6.89 -2.43 16.29
CA THR A 123 -6.11 -1.29 16.79
C THR A 123 -6.19 -0.10 15.83
N VAL A 124 -5.89 1.11 16.33
CA VAL A 124 -5.76 2.30 15.45
C VAL A 124 -4.74 2.02 14.36
N ARG A 125 -3.58 1.48 14.72
CA ARG A 125 -2.51 1.15 13.77
C ARG A 125 -2.93 0.20 12.65
N GLN A 126 -3.75 -0.82 12.94
CA GLN A 126 -4.27 -1.72 11.90
C GLN A 126 -5.22 -1.01 10.93
N TYR A 127 -6.09 -0.14 11.46
CA TYR A 127 -6.93 0.72 10.65
C TYR A 127 -6.08 1.69 9.80
N SER A 128 -5.10 2.37 10.39
CA SER A 128 -4.21 3.30 9.69
C SER A 128 -3.42 2.61 8.58
N SER A 129 -2.93 1.39 8.85
CA SER A 129 -2.23 0.59 7.84
C SER A 129 -3.14 0.26 6.66
N SER A 130 -4.40 -0.10 6.92
CA SER A 130 -5.37 -0.40 5.86
C SER A 130 -5.73 0.85 5.04
N PHE A 131 -5.95 1.98 5.72
CA PHE A 131 -6.25 3.26 5.08
C PHE A 131 -5.10 3.76 4.20
N ARG A 132 -3.86 3.75 4.74
CA ARG A 132 -2.66 4.13 3.99
C ARG A 132 -2.39 3.20 2.81
N MET A 133 -2.69 1.91 2.94
CA MET A 133 -2.54 0.97 1.85
C MET A 133 -3.44 1.36 0.66
N LEU A 134 -4.70 1.71 0.90
CA LEU A 134 -5.62 2.19 -0.14
C LEU A 134 -5.13 3.50 -0.78
N LEU A 135 -4.70 4.48 0.02
CA LEU A 135 -4.14 5.73 -0.50
C LEU A 135 -2.92 5.49 -1.41
N ARG A 136 -2.04 4.56 -1.04
CA ARG A 136 -0.84 4.24 -1.82
C ARG A 136 -1.14 3.53 -3.14
N MET A 137 -2.32 2.95 -3.33
CA MET A 137 -2.70 2.33 -4.60
C MET A 137 -3.01 3.37 -5.69
N ILE A 138 -3.55 4.52 -5.31
CA ILE A 138 -4.07 5.53 -6.24
C ILE A 138 -3.01 6.01 -7.26
N PRO A 139 -1.76 6.32 -6.87
CA PRO A 139 -0.74 6.76 -7.82
C PRO A 139 -0.38 5.76 -8.93
N PHE A 140 -0.73 4.48 -8.77
CA PHE A 140 -0.47 3.44 -9.78
C PHE A 140 -1.59 3.31 -10.81
N LEU A 141 -2.71 4.01 -10.63
CA LEU A 141 -3.76 4.02 -11.64
C LEU A 141 -3.28 4.70 -12.93
N GLU A 142 -4.02 4.51 -14.01
CA GLU A 142 -3.72 5.13 -15.30
C GLU A 142 -4.93 5.97 -15.77
N HIS A 143 -4.91 6.45 -17.01
CA HIS A 143 -6.03 7.20 -17.61
C HIS A 143 -6.43 8.48 -16.85
N GLY A 144 -5.46 9.14 -16.20
CA GLY A 144 -5.69 10.37 -15.43
C GLY A 144 -6.30 10.12 -14.05
N GLU A 145 -6.38 8.87 -13.61
CA GLU A 145 -6.95 8.49 -12.31
C GLU A 145 -5.94 8.50 -11.16
N ASN A 146 -4.67 8.80 -11.44
CA ASN A 146 -3.54 8.70 -10.52
C ASN A 146 -3.24 9.94 -9.68
N GLU A 147 -4.10 10.96 -9.74
CA GLU A 147 -3.91 12.17 -8.95
C GLU A 147 -3.90 11.85 -7.45
N ALA A 148 -2.90 12.36 -6.73
CA ALA A 148 -2.82 12.18 -5.29
C ALA A 148 -4.07 12.75 -4.59
N VAL A 149 -4.56 12.05 -3.56
CA VAL A 149 -5.67 12.55 -2.75
C VAL A 149 -5.19 13.74 -1.93
N ALA A 150 -5.92 14.85 -1.97
CA ALA A 150 -5.61 16.01 -1.17
C ALA A 150 -5.57 15.65 0.33
N GLU A 151 -4.57 16.18 1.06
CA GLU A 151 -4.36 15.82 2.47
C GLU A 151 -5.59 16.11 3.34
N ALA A 152 -6.27 17.23 3.10
CA ALA A 152 -7.49 17.58 3.82
C ALA A 152 -8.62 16.55 3.60
N ASP A 153 -8.72 15.98 2.41
CA ASP A 153 -9.69 14.92 2.10
C ASP A 153 -9.30 13.61 2.78
N ALA A 154 -8.03 13.25 2.72
CA ALA A 154 -7.49 12.07 3.40
C ALA A 154 -7.73 12.14 4.92
N VAL A 155 -7.41 13.27 5.55
CA VAL A 155 -7.66 13.51 6.99
C VAL A 155 -9.15 13.42 7.32
N ARG A 156 -10.02 14.02 6.49
CA ARG A 156 -11.47 13.95 6.70
C ARG A 156 -11.97 12.51 6.64
N MET A 157 -11.62 11.76 5.60
CA MET A 157 -12.02 10.36 5.43
C MET A 157 -11.47 9.50 6.58
N TYR A 158 -10.19 9.66 6.92
CA TYR A 158 -9.54 8.95 8.02
C TYR A 158 -10.28 9.16 9.35
N ARG A 159 -10.59 10.41 9.69
CA ARG A 159 -11.34 10.77 10.90
C ARG A 159 -12.73 10.16 10.91
N LEU A 160 -13.45 10.23 9.80
CA LEU A 160 -14.82 9.68 9.69
C LEU A 160 -14.85 8.16 9.88
N GLY A 161 -13.73 7.47 9.71
CA GLY A 161 -13.60 6.04 9.97
C GLY A 161 -13.43 5.65 11.45
N MET A 162 -13.21 6.61 12.34
CA MET A 162 -13.03 6.38 13.78
C MET A 162 -14.34 6.38 14.57
N LEU A 163 -14.30 5.93 15.83
CA LEU A 163 -15.42 6.01 16.77
C LEU A 163 -15.84 7.47 17.00
N VAL A 164 -17.15 7.73 17.06
CA VAL A 164 -17.70 9.10 17.15
C VAL A 164 -17.14 9.88 18.34
N ASP A 165 -17.07 9.25 19.52
CA ASP A 165 -16.56 9.90 20.73
C ASP A 165 -15.09 10.34 20.57
N TRP A 166 -14.29 9.55 19.86
CA TRP A 166 -12.90 9.89 19.57
C TRP A 166 -12.81 11.03 18.55
N GLN A 167 -13.71 11.07 17.57
CA GLN A 167 -13.76 12.17 16.60
C GLN A 167 -14.05 13.51 17.30
N VAL A 168 -14.95 13.50 18.29
CA VAL A 168 -15.27 14.68 19.11
C VAL A 168 -14.05 15.12 19.93
N GLU A 169 -13.37 14.17 20.58
CA GLU A 169 -12.19 14.46 21.40
C GLU A 169 -11.06 15.09 20.56
N VAL A 170 -10.76 14.55 19.38
CA VAL A 170 -9.73 15.12 18.49
C VAL A 170 -10.11 16.53 18.01
N ASN A 171 -11.37 16.75 17.64
CA ASN A 171 -11.84 18.06 17.19
C ASN A 171 -11.79 19.13 18.31
N ARG A 172 -11.86 18.72 19.59
CA ARG A 172 -11.69 19.64 20.73
C ARG A 172 -10.24 20.12 20.87
N ILE A 173 -9.28 19.30 20.47
CA ILE A 173 -7.84 19.60 20.58
C ILE A 173 -7.39 20.53 19.46
N SER A 174 -7.77 20.22 18.21
CA SER A 174 -7.46 21.05 17.05
C SER A 174 -8.46 20.80 15.93
N HIS A 175 -8.69 21.82 15.11
CA HIS A 175 -9.47 21.71 13.88
C HIS A 175 -8.60 21.47 12.63
N ILE A 176 -7.28 21.64 12.75
CA ILE A 176 -6.32 21.48 11.65
C ILE A 176 -5.38 20.35 12.00
N TRP A 177 -5.28 19.38 11.09
CA TRP A 177 -4.43 18.21 11.23
C TRP A 177 -3.84 17.85 9.87
N ASP A 178 -2.58 17.43 9.88
CA ASP A 178 -2.03 16.55 8.85
C ASP A 178 -2.35 15.08 9.18
N LEU A 179 -2.15 14.19 8.21
CA LEU A 179 -2.53 12.78 8.37
C LEU A 179 -1.71 12.05 9.44
N ALA A 180 -0.42 12.35 9.58
CA ALA A 180 0.44 11.67 10.56
C ALA A 180 0.13 12.10 11.99
N SER A 181 -0.15 13.39 12.19
CA SER A 181 -0.51 13.96 13.49
C SER A 181 -1.86 13.44 13.97
N ILE A 182 -2.87 13.36 13.11
CA ILE A 182 -4.18 12.82 13.52
C ILE A 182 -4.12 11.33 13.83
N GLU A 183 -3.34 10.55 13.07
CA GLU A 183 -3.08 9.13 13.37
C GLU A 183 -2.47 8.96 14.77
N THR A 184 -1.42 9.72 15.06
CA THR A 184 -0.74 9.71 16.36
C THR A 184 -1.71 10.09 17.50
N GLN A 185 -2.57 11.07 17.27
CA GLN A 185 -3.55 11.49 18.27
C GLN A 185 -4.58 10.39 18.56
N PHE A 186 -5.06 9.67 17.54
CA PHE A 186 -5.97 8.54 17.77
C PHE A 186 -5.25 7.36 18.46
N GLU A 187 -3.98 7.09 18.16
CA GLU A 187 -3.20 6.08 18.88
C GLU A 187 -3.06 6.43 20.37
N LEU A 188 -2.90 7.72 20.70
CA LEU A 188 -2.87 8.20 22.08
C LEU A 188 -4.21 8.00 22.80
N ILE A 189 -5.34 8.32 22.13
CA ILE A 189 -6.68 8.08 22.68
C ILE A 189 -6.88 6.59 22.97
N GLU A 190 -6.53 5.72 22.01
CA GLU A 190 -6.63 4.26 22.19
C GLU A 190 -5.81 3.76 23.39
N ARG A 191 -4.59 4.30 23.57
CA ARG A 191 -3.74 3.96 24.71
C ARG A 191 -4.36 4.39 26.03
N ASN A 192 -4.85 5.63 26.12
CA ASN A 192 -5.45 6.18 27.34
C ASN A 192 -6.69 5.36 27.76
N GLU A 193 -7.55 4.96 26.83
CA GLU A 193 -8.71 4.12 27.14
C GLU A 193 -8.32 2.74 27.67
N ARG A 194 -7.26 2.13 27.12
CA ARG A 194 -6.73 0.85 27.61
C ARG A 194 -6.18 0.99 29.03
N ASP A 195 -5.41 2.03 29.29
CA ASP A 195 -4.82 2.30 30.60
C ASP A 195 -5.94 2.55 31.65
N GLU A 196 -6.98 3.32 31.30
CA GLU A 196 -8.15 3.52 32.14
C GLU A 196 -8.92 2.21 32.43
N ALA A 197 -9.10 1.36 31.43
CA ALA A 197 -9.78 0.07 31.59
C ALA A 197 -9.02 -0.85 32.57
N ILE A 198 -7.68 -0.87 32.49
CA ILE A 198 -6.82 -1.61 33.41
C ILE A 198 -6.99 -1.07 34.84
N LEU A 199 -6.94 0.25 35.02
CA LEU A 199 -7.12 0.89 36.33
C LEU A 199 -8.50 0.61 36.94
N ARG A 200 -9.56 0.59 36.13
CA ARG A 200 -10.92 0.25 36.59
C ARG A 200 -11.02 -1.20 37.04
N ASN A 201 -10.42 -2.13 36.29
CA ASN A 201 -10.44 -3.57 36.62
C ASN A 201 -9.60 -3.91 37.86
N ASN A 202 -8.56 -3.12 38.16
CA ASN A 202 -7.70 -3.32 39.32
C ASN A 202 -8.22 -2.65 40.61
N ARG A 203 -9.37 -1.97 40.59
CA ARG A 203 -9.99 -1.44 41.82
C ARG A 203 -10.55 -2.59 42.66
N PRO A 204 -10.13 -2.75 43.93
CA PRO A 204 -10.73 -3.76 44.80
C PRO A 204 -12.22 -3.46 44.95
N LYS A 205 -13.07 -4.48 44.76
CA LYS A 205 -14.49 -4.39 45.13
C LYS A 205 -14.52 -4.02 46.62
N ARG A 206 -14.97 -2.80 46.92
CA ARG A 206 -15.29 -2.43 48.30
C ARG A 206 -16.35 -3.42 48.79
N ASN A 207 -15.95 -4.38 49.60
CA ASN A 207 -16.87 -5.12 50.45
C ASN A 207 -17.43 -4.09 51.42
N GLY A 208 -18.66 -3.62 51.14
CA GLY A 208 -19.41 -2.79 52.06
C GLY A 208 -19.84 -3.61 53.28
N PRO A 209 -19.97 -2.97 54.45
CA PRO A 209 -20.49 -3.60 55.67
C PRO A 209 -21.96 -4.01 55.54
#